data_AF-A0A0V0H6G3-F1
#
_entry.id   AF-A0A0V0H6G3-F1
#
_cell.length_a   1.000
_cell.length_b   1.000
_cell.length_c   1.000
_cell.angle_alpha   90.00
_cell.angle_beta   90.00
_cell.angle_gamma   90.00
#
_symmetry.space_group_name_H-M   'P 1'
#
loop_
_entity.id
_entity.type
_entity.pdbx_description
1 polymer ?
#
loop_
_entity_poly.entity_id
_entity_poly.type
_entity_poly.pdbx_seq_one_letter_code
_entity_poly.pdbx_strand_id
1 'polypeptide(L)' 'MKYQQIILETDSWSLVQILQGTWEKPWSMILEINSIQSLLRVLTVRVVHSLREGNTLADFFD' A
#
# COMPACT_ATOMS: atom_id res chain seq x y z
N MET A 1 9.88 17.93 -1.11
CA MET A 1 9.43 16.70 -1.81
C MET A 1 8.24 17.08 -2.69
N LYS A 2 8.23 16.67 -3.97
CA LYS A 2 7.39 17.28 -5.02
C LYS A 2 5.91 16.82 -5.03
N TYR A 3 5.55 15.82 -4.23
CA TYR A 3 4.18 15.31 -4.11
C TYR A 3 3.86 15.05 -2.65
N GLN A 4 3.03 15.90 -2.05
CA GLN A 4 2.66 15.80 -0.64
C GLN A 4 1.36 15.00 -0.44
N GLN A 5 0.58 14.83 -1.51
CA GLN A 5 -0.66 14.06 -1.55
C GLN A 5 -0.58 13.04 -2.67
N ILE A 6 -0.76 11.76 -2.34
CA ILE A 6 -0.76 10.66 -3.32
C ILE A 6 -1.90 9.69 -3.05
N ILE A 7 -2.38 9.05 -4.11
CA ILE A 7 -3.25 7.87 -4.04
C ILE A 7 -2.35 6.67 -4.32
N LEU A 8 -2.33 5.71 -3.39
CA LEU A 8 -1.64 4.44 -3.55
C LEU A 8 -2.69 3.38 -3.90
N GLU A 9 -2.65 2.91 -5.14
CA GLU A 9 -3.51 1.84 -5.63
C GLU A 9 -2.76 0.50 -5.61
N THR A 10 -3.45 -0.56 -5.21
CA THR A 10 -2.93 -1.94 -5.21
C THR A 10 -4.08 -2.93 -5.31
N ASP A 11 -3.85 -4.07 -5.97
CA ASP A 11 -4.78 -5.20 -6.02
C ASP A 11 -4.66 -6.13 -4.79
N SER A 12 -3.77 -5.81 -3.85
CA SER A 12 -3.58 -6.57 -2.61
C SER A 12 -4.55 -6.11 -1.53
N TRP A 13 -5.70 -6.81 -1.43
CA TRP A 13 -6.70 -6.50 -0.39
C TRP A 13 -6.12 -6.58 1.02
N SER A 14 -5.30 -7.59 1.31
CA SER A 14 -4.67 -7.76 2.62
C SER A 14 -3.78 -6.58 2.98
N LEU A 15 -2.98 -6.07 2.03
CA LEU A 15 -2.12 -4.91 2.26
C LEU A 15 -2.95 -3.66 2.57
N VAL A 16 -4.04 -3.43 1.85
CA VAL A 16 -4.96 -2.30 2.11
C VAL A 16 -5.51 -2.38 3.54
N GLN A 17 -6.03 -3.54 3.95
CA GLN A 17 -6.60 -3.73 5.28
C GLN A 17 -5.55 -3.56 6.40
N ILE A 18 -4.33 -4.03 6.17
CA ILE A 18 -3.21 -3.88 7.11
C ILE A 18 -2.79 -2.41 7.23
N LEU A 19 -2.65 -1.70 6.10
CA LEU A 19 -2.24 -0.30 6.10
C LEU A 19 -3.30 0.64 6.68
N GLN A 20 -4.59 0.27 6.55
CA GLN A 20 -5.70 0.95 7.21
C GLN A 20 -5.82 0.61 8.71
N GLY A 21 -5.03 -0.35 9.21
CA GLY A 21 -5.06 -0.80 10.60
C GLY A 21 -6.27 -1.67 10.95
N THR A 22 -7.01 -2.14 9.95
CA THR A 22 -8.16 -3.04 10.14
C THR A 22 -7.69 -4.46 10.44
N TRP A 23 -6.60 -4.90 9.79
CA TRP A 23 -6.01 -6.24 10.01
C TRP A 23 -4.65 -6.13 10.69
N GLU A 24 -4.31 -7.13 11.50
CA GLU A 24 -2.99 -7.24 12.10
C GLU A 24 -1.91 -7.58 11.07
N LYS A 25 -0.69 -7.14 11.37
CA LYS A 25 0.47 -7.42 10.54
C LYS A 25 0.92 -8.87 10.78
N PRO A 26 1.05 -9.70 9.74
CA PRO A 26 1.67 -11.01 9.91
C PRO A 26 3.14 -10.84 10.28
N TRP A 27 3.62 -11.66 11.22
CA TRP A 27 5.00 -11.60 11.71
C TRP A 27 6.03 -11.74 10.58
N SER A 28 5.73 -12.57 9.59
CA SER A 28 6.58 -12.83 8.43
C SER A 28 6.83 -11.63 7.53
N MET A 29 6.01 -10.58 7.60
CA MET A 29 6.13 -9.38 6.75
C MET A 29 6.20 -8.08 7.57
N ILE A 30 6.47 -8.18 8.88
CA ILE A 30 6.38 -7.04 9.78
C ILE A 30 7.40 -5.94 9.43
N LEU A 31 8.58 -6.30 8.91
CA LEU A 31 9.64 -5.36 8.56
C LEU A 31 9.29 -4.57 7.30
N GLU A 32 8.75 -5.24 6.28
CA GLU A 32 8.31 -4.67 5.02
C GLU A 32 7.14 -3.72 5.25
N ILE A 33 6.13 -4.16 6.01
CA ILE A 33 4.96 -3.35 6.33
C ILE A 33 5.36 -2.10 7.14
N ASN A 34 6.28 -2.25 8.11
CA ASN A 34 6.76 -1.12 8.90
C ASN A 34 7.55 -0.12 8.04
N SER A 35 8.36 -0.61 7.10
CA SER A 35 9.10 0.23 6.16
C SER A 35 8.16 1.04 5.28
N ILE A 36 7.13 0.39 4.71
CA ILE A 36 6.09 1.06 3.91
C ILE A 36 5.41 2.13 4.77
N GLN A 37 4.93 1.79 5.97
CA GLN A 37 4.25 2.75 6.83
C GLN A 37 5.13 3.95 7.22
N SER A 38 6.43 3.75 7.41
CA SER A 38 7.37 4.85 7.66
C SER A 38 7.42 5.84 6.49
N LEU A 39 7.46 5.33 5.25
CA LEU A 39 7.39 6.15 4.03
C LEU A 39 6.05 6.86 3.89
N LEU A 40 4.95 6.18 4.23
CA LEU A 40 3.62 6.79 4.15
C LEU A 40 3.42 7.88 5.20
N ARG A 41 4.07 7.81 6.38
CA ARG A 41 3.93 8.83 7.44
C ARG A 41 4.43 10.22 7.05
N VAL A 42 5.38 10.31 6.11
CA VAL A 42 5.90 11.60 5.63
C VAL A 42 5.10 12.16 4.46
N LEU A 43 4.05 11.45 4.03
CA LEU A 43 3.16 11.80 2.92
C LEU A 43 1.70 11.83 3.38
N THR A 44 0.85 12.58 2.69
CA THR A 44 -0.61 12.41 2.82
C THR A 44 -1.03 11.35 1.82
N VAL A 45 -1.28 10.12 2.29
CA VAL A 45 -1.58 8.99 1.40
C VAL A 45 -2.98 8.47 1.61
N ARG A 46 -3.71 8.29 0.51
CA ARG A 46 -4.95 7.49 0.49
C ARG A 46 -4.65 6.14 -0.15
N VAL A 47 -4.77 5.07 0.62
CA VAL A 47 -4.59 3.70 0.13
C VAL A 47 -5.94 3.18 -0.36
N VAL A 48 -5.99 2.71 -1.61
CA VAL A 48 -7.20 2.24 -2.30
C VAL A 48 -6.94 0.87 -2.90
N HIS A 49 -7.92 -0.02 -2.77
CA HIS A 49 -7.90 -1.29 -3.48
C HIS A 49 -8.38 -1.12 -4.91
N SER A 50 -7.59 -1.55 -5.89
CA SER A 50 -7.98 -1.66 -7.30
C SER A 50 -8.28 -3.11 -7.65
N LEU A 51 -9.13 -3.33 -8.66
CA LEU A 51 -9.27 -4.67 -9.24
C LEU A 51 -8.04 -4.96 -10.11
N ARG A 52 -7.67 -6.23 -10.24
CA ARG A 52 -6.49 -6.68 -11.01
C ARG A 52 -6.48 -6.16 -12.44
N GLU A 53 -7.63 -6.11 -13.08
CA GLU A 53 -7.78 -5.59 -14.45
C GLU A 53 -7.37 -4.11 -14.55
N GLY A 54 -7.51 -3.35 -13.46
CA GLY A 54 -7.05 -1.97 -13.35
C GLY A 54 -5.57 -1.81 -12.95
N ASN A 55 -4.92 -2.89 -12.52
CA ASN A 55 -3.53 -2.89 -12.04
C ASN A 55 -2.53 -3.44 -13.09
N THR A 56 -2.98 -3.69 -14.31
CA THR A 56 -2.21 -4.35 -15.38
C THR A 56 -0.83 -3.75 -15.67
N LEU A 57 -0.64 -2.44 -15.50
CA LEU A 57 0.67 -1.81 -15.68
C LEU A 57 1.66 -2.24 -14.60
N ALA A 58 1.23 -2.33 -13.34
CA ALA A 58 2.07 -2.83 -12.25
C ALA A 58 2.33 -4.32 -12.42
N ASP A 59 1.29 -5.10 -12.77
CA ASP A 59 1.42 -6.54 -13.03
C ASP A 59 2.38 -6.86 -14.20
N PHE A 60 2.54 -5.94 -15.18
CA PHE A 60 3.52 -6.09 -16.25
C PHE A 60 4.97 -6.04 -15.76
N PHE A 61 5.23 -5.41 -14.61
CA PHE A 61 6.56 -5.25 -14.03
C PHE A 61 6.85 -6.20 -12.86
N ASP A 62 5.90 -7.05 -12.47
CA ASP A 62 6.02 -8.03 -11.39
C ASP A 62 6.70 -9.35 -11.83
#